data_AF-A0AAX0WNK9-F1
#
_entry.id   AF-A0AAX0WNK9-F1
#
_cell.length_a   1.000
_cell.length_b   1.000
_cell.length_c   1.000
_cell.angle_alpha   90.00
_cell.angle_beta   90.00
_cell.angle_gamma   90.00
#
_symmetry.space_group_name_H-M   'P 1'
#
loop_
_entity.id
_entity.type
_entity.pdbx_description
1 polymer ?
#
loop_
_entity_poly.entity_id
_entity_poly.type
_entity_poly.pdbx_seq_one_letter_code
_entity_poly.pdbx_strand_id
1 'polypeptide(L)'
;MFKCVEYKVVSGNRYHLNAADELLLEQIKNNTFDEEAFFRRMRVSCNLNLIIKLANINPIFNSLCKKDIYNSLWEQQYCLYGLYLSASETTQIVFLLHKNVDMFDLLQGAYFFHKAQQVKKQQDHFSLEEIFWLKKAITFNSVHAVQRYNHYLYSKIEQFQLDSEYCDKLLKEAIENCKSLLELYGSYAYMMLAEAYFHYANWAIREDNLKGTSASIDAAIRSCDLAQTYLDESQSSIHNASLGKGLEASNSFEISEPLQAKTLLENWLNDQQISNQGSMKLP
;
A
#
# COMPACT_ATOMS: atom_id res chain seq x y z
N MET A 1 15.86 8.56 28.08
CA MET A 1 14.57 7.85 28.25
C MET A 1 13.48 8.71 27.61
N PHE A 2 13.39 8.70 26.28
CA PHE A 2 12.35 9.43 25.55
C PHE A 2 11.11 8.54 25.50
N LYS A 3 10.06 8.94 26.25
CA LYS A 3 8.74 8.32 26.11
C LYS A 3 8.24 8.63 24.70
N CYS A 4 8.23 7.62 23.84
CA CYS A 4 7.50 7.66 22.58
C CYS A 4 6.01 7.74 22.97
N VAL A 5 5.48 8.96 23.03
CA VAL A 5 4.06 9.18 23.28
C VAL A 5 3.34 8.75 22.00
N GLU A 6 2.70 7.59 22.05
CA GLU A 6 1.66 7.23 21.10
C GLU A 6 0.54 8.28 21.23
N TYR A 7 0.56 9.27 20.34
CA TYR A 7 -0.63 10.06 20.09
C TYR A 7 -1.64 9.12 19.42
N LYS A 8 -2.54 8.57 20.23
CA LYS A 8 -3.81 8.01 19.74
C LYS A 8 -4.35 9.00 18.71
N VAL A 9 -4.37 8.58 17.44
CA VAL A 9 -5.03 9.34 16.38
C VAL A 9 -6.47 9.49 16.83
N VAL A 10 -6.82 10.68 17.29
CA VAL A 10 -8.19 11.03 17.65
C VAL A 10 -9.01 10.80 16.39
N SER A 11 -9.84 9.76 16.42
CA SER A 11 -10.79 9.38 15.39
C SER A 11 -11.96 10.37 15.36
N GLY A 12 -11.66 11.66 15.35
CA GLY A 12 -12.63 12.68 14.97
C GLY A 12 -12.96 12.47 13.50
N ASN A 13 -14.23 12.63 13.14
CA ASN A 13 -14.69 12.55 11.77
C ASN A 13 -13.96 13.65 10.95
N ARG A 14 -12.81 13.32 10.34
CA ARG A 14 -11.96 14.28 9.59
C ARG A 14 -12.59 14.71 8.26
N TYR A 15 -13.74 14.15 7.93
CA TYR A 15 -14.56 14.62 6.84
C TYR A 15 -15.37 15.84 7.29
N HIS A 16 -14.91 17.04 6.98
CA HIS A 16 -15.67 18.27 7.22
C HIS A 16 -16.95 18.29 6.39
N LEU A 17 -18.09 17.95 6.97
CA LEU A 17 -19.41 18.02 6.34
C LEU A 17 -19.85 19.48 6.22
N ASN A 18 -20.31 19.87 5.03
CA ASN A 18 -21.07 21.10 4.85
C ASN A 18 -22.57 20.79 4.95
N ALA A 19 -23.40 21.84 4.99
CA ALA A 19 -24.85 21.70 5.13
C ALA A 19 -25.49 20.84 4.01
N ALA A 20 -24.96 20.88 2.79
CA ALA A 20 -25.48 20.07 1.68
C ALA A 20 -25.15 18.58 1.87
N ASP A 21 -23.96 18.26 2.41
CA ASP A 21 -23.60 16.87 2.72
C ASP A 21 -24.50 16.29 3.81
N GLU A 22 -24.80 17.07 4.85
CA GLU A 22 -25.71 16.65 5.92
C GLU A 22 -27.13 16.41 5.41
N LEU A 23 -27.65 17.31 4.56
CA LEU A 23 -28.96 17.13 3.93
C LEU A 23 -29.01 15.85 3.09
N LEU A 24 -27.96 15.55 2.32
CA LEU A 24 -27.87 14.31 1.56
C LEU A 24 -27.85 13.08 2.48
N LEU A 25 -27.08 13.12 3.57
CA LEU A 25 -27.05 12.03 4.54
C LEU A 25 -28.41 11.79 5.20
N GLU A 26 -29.15 12.85 5.52
CA GLU A 26 -30.52 12.74 6.05
C GLU A 26 -31.48 12.17 5.00
N GLN A 27 -31.37 12.55 3.73
CA GLN A 27 -32.17 11.95 2.66
C GLN A 27 -31.91 10.45 2.51
N ILE A 28 -30.64 10.03 2.62
CA ILE A 28 -30.24 8.62 2.55
C ILE A 28 -30.84 7.84 3.74
N LYS A 29 -30.74 8.39 4.96
CA LYS A 29 -31.30 7.74 6.17
C LYS A 29 -32.82 7.64 6.12
N ASN A 30 -33.49 8.66 5.59
CA ASN A 30 -34.96 8.74 5.53
C ASN A 30 -35.54 8.11 4.25
N ASN A 31 -34.72 7.46 3.42
CA ASN A 31 -35.12 6.82 2.16
C ASN A 31 -35.83 7.77 1.17
N THR A 32 -35.45 9.06 1.19
CA THR A 32 -35.92 10.09 0.24
C THR A 32 -34.84 10.49 -0.77
N PHE A 33 -33.69 9.82 -0.74
CA PHE A 33 -32.58 10.02 -1.65
C PHE A 33 -32.89 9.51 -3.05
N ASP A 34 -32.85 10.41 -4.04
CA ASP A 34 -32.99 10.07 -5.46
C ASP A 34 -31.66 9.53 -6.02
N GLU A 35 -31.48 8.22 -5.85
CA GLU A 35 -30.30 7.46 -6.27
C GLU A 35 -30.03 7.59 -7.77
N GLU A 36 -31.06 7.43 -8.61
CA GLU A 36 -30.92 7.47 -10.07
C GLU A 36 -30.47 8.85 -10.54
N ALA A 37 -31.14 9.92 -10.09
CA ALA A 37 -30.77 11.27 -10.47
C ALA A 37 -29.36 11.63 -9.96
N PHE A 38 -28.98 11.16 -8.76
CA PHE A 38 -27.65 11.39 -8.21
C PHE A 38 -26.56 10.75 -9.09
N PHE A 39 -26.63 9.45 -9.33
CA PHE A 39 -25.60 8.75 -10.10
C PHE A 39 -25.60 9.12 -11.59
N ARG A 40 -26.75 9.50 -12.16
CA ARG A 40 -26.81 10.07 -13.51
C ARG A 40 -26.00 11.37 -13.62
N ARG A 41 -26.08 12.26 -12.63
CA ARG A 41 -25.25 13.48 -12.59
C ARG A 41 -23.77 13.13 -12.42
N MET A 42 -23.44 12.14 -11.59
CA MET A 42 -22.06 11.75 -11.34
C MET A 42 -21.35 11.15 -12.57
N ARG A 43 -22.09 10.57 -13.51
CA ARG A 43 -21.52 10.16 -14.81
C ARG A 43 -21.02 11.33 -15.67
N VAL A 44 -21.52 12.56 -15.43
CA VAL A 44 -21.19 13.75 -16.23
C VAL A 44 -20.11 14.60 -15.55
N SER A 45 -20.22 14.83 -14.24
CA SER A 45 -19.38 15.78 -13.49
C SER A 45 -18.81 15.19 -12.21
N CYS A 46 -18.40 13.92 -12.25
CA CYS A 46 -18.01 13.09 -11.10
C CYS A 46 -17.32 13.88 -9.97
N ASN A 47 -18.04 14.11 -8.87
CA ASN A 47 -17.46 14.69 -7.66
C ASN A 47 -17.01 13.56 -6.73
N LEU A 48 -15.88 12.94 -7.07
CA LEU A 48 -15.37 11.78 -6.36
C LEU A 48 -15.12 12.07 -4.87
N ASN A 49 -14.68 13.30 -4.54
CA ASN A 49 -14.47 13.73 -3.17
C ASN A 49 -15.75 13.64 -2.32
N LEU A 50 -16.89 14.09 -2.87
CA LEU A 50 -18.19 13.97 -2.21
C LEU A 50 -18.58 12.50 -2.03
N ILE A 51 -18.50 11.70 -3.09
CA ILE A 51 -18.92 10.29 -3.09
C ILE A 51 -18.14 9.49 -2.04
N ILE A 52 -16.81 9.57 -2.07
CA ILE A 52 -15.94 8.85 -1.13
C ILE A 52 -16.20 9.31 0.30
N LYS A 53 -16.37 10.62 0.50
CA LYS A 53 -16.69 11.17 1.81
C LYS A 53 -18.01 10.63 2.36
N LEU A 54 -19.09 10.64 1.58
CA LEU A 54 -20.39 10.09 2.01
C LEU A 54 -20.30 8.59 2.27
N ALA A 55 -19.62 7.83 1.40
CA ALA A 55 -19.46 6.38 1.56
C ALA A 55 -18.69 6.00 2.83
N ASN A 56 -17.70 6.80 3.23
CA ASN A 56 -16.93 6.53 4.44
C ASN A 56 -17.66 6.93 5.74
N ILE A 57 -18.71 7.76 5.64
CA ILE A 57 -19.52 8.19 6.80
C ILE A 57 -20.77 7.33 6.95
N ASN A 58 -21.36 6.90 5.83
CA ASN A 58 -22.66 6.23 5.83
C ASN A 58 -22.59 4.86 5.14
N PRO A 59 -22.81 3.76 5.87
CA PRO A 59 -22.72 2.41 5.33
C PRO A 59 -23.83 2.08 4.32
N ILE A 60 -25.00 2.73 4.42
CA ILE A 60 -26.08 2.58 3.43
C ILE A 60 -25.59 3.16 2.10
N PHE A 61 -25.06 4.38 2.11
CA PHE A 61 -24.52 5.00 0.90
C PHE A 61 -23.35 4.21 0.31
N ASN A 62 -22.44 3.69 1.15
CA ASN A 62 -21.38 2.78 0.68
C ASN A 62 -21.96 1.57 -0.06
N SER A 63 -23.03 0.97 0.49
CA SER A 63 -23.71 -0.16 -0.15
C SER A 63 -24.39 0.23 -1.46
N LEU A 64 -24.93 1.45 -1.57
CA LEU A 64 -25.46 1.99 -2.83
C LEU A 64 -24.37 2.10 -3.89
N CYS A 65 -23.21 2.64 -3.54
CA CYS A 65 -22.07 2.74 -4.46
C CYS A 65 -21.65 1.37 -4.98
N LYS A 66 -21.76 0.31 -4.18
CA LYS A 66 -21.33 -1.06 -4.53
C LYS A 66 -22.36 -1.88 -5.32
N LYS A 67 -23.48 -1.29 -5.75
CA LYS A 67 -24.45 -1.99 -6.61
C LYS A 67 -23.87 -2.20 -8.02
N ASP A 68 -24.13 -3.37 -8.59
CA ASP A 68 -23.60 -3.77 -9.92
C ASP A 68 -23.92 -2.78 -11.05
N ILE A 69 -25.07 -2.09 -10.97
CA ILE A 69 -25.49 -1.07 -11.94
C ILE A 69 -24.53 0.13 -12.03
N TYR A 70 -23.62 0.28 -11.07
CA TYR A 70 -22.61 1.34 -11.01
C TYR A 70 -21.19 0.85 -11.28
N ASN A 71 -20.96 -0.45 -11.50
CA ASN A 71 -19.61 -0.98 -11.72
C ASN A 71 -18.91 -0.30 -12.88
N SER A 72 -19.60 -0.09 -14.01
CA SER A 72 -19.02 0.57 -15.18
C SER A 72 -18.62 2.03 -14.92
N LEU A 73 -19.33 2.72 -14.02
CA LEU A 73 -18.95 4.06 -13.58
C LEU A 73 -17.61 3.99 -12.82
N TRP A 74 -17.48 3.06 -11.88
CA TRP A 74 -16.26 2.95 -11.06
C TRP A 74 -15.06 2.44 -11.84
N GLU A 75 -15.25 1.51 -12.77
CA GLU A 75 -14.22 1.08 -13.72
C GLU A 75 -13.66 2.27 -14.48
N GLN A 76 -14.55 3.09 -15.08
CA GLN A 76 -14.13 4.28 -15.82
C GLN A 76 -13.40 5.28 -14.92
N GLN A 77 -13.93 5.55 -13.73
CA GLN A 77 -13.30 6.48 -12.80
C GLN A 77 -11.95 5.97 -12.31
N TYR A 78 -11.82 4.68 -12.00
CA TYR A 78 -10.57 4.04 -11.56
C TYR A 78 -9.49 4.13 -12.65
N CYS A 79 -9.83 3.76 -13.89
CA CYS A 79 -8.91 3.88 -15.03
C CYS A 79 -8.38 5.31 -15.18
N LEU A 80 -9.29 6.30 -15.17
CA LEU A 80 -8.92 7.71 -15.29
C LEU A 80 -8.16 8.23 -14.08
N TYR A 81 -8.40 7.68 -12.89
CA TYR A 81 -7.70 8.09 -11.68
C TYR A 81 -6.20 7.82 -11.72
N GLY A 82 -5.77 6.83 -12.53
CA GLY A 82 -4.35 6.59 -12.82
C GLY A 82 -3.61 7.84 -13.32
N LEU A 83 -4.29 8.70 -14.10
CA LEU A 83 -3.70 9.95 -14.63
C LEU A 83 -3.39 10.94 -13.50
N TYR A 84 -4.24 10.99 -12.46
CA TYR A 84 -4.00 11.85 -11.31
C TYR A 84 -2.83 11.35 -10.47
N LEU A 85 -2.71 10.03 -10.24
CA LEU A 85 -1.63 9.46 -9.44
C LEU A 85 -0.27 9.54 -10.15
N SER A 86 -0.27 9.39 -11.47
CA SER A 86 0.94 9.46 -12.30
C SER A 86 1.27 10.87 -12.78
N ALA A 87 0.57 11.91 -12.31
CA ALA A 87 0.74 13.28 -12.79
C ALA A 87 2.16 13.85 -12.61
N SER A 88 2.93 13.35 -11.64
CA SER A 88 4.34 13.72 -11.39
C SER A 88 5.35 12.81 -12.09
N GLU A 89 4.90 11.76 -12.77
CA GLU A 89 5.76 10.82 -13.46
C GLU A 89 6.12 11.32 -14.87
N THR A 90 7.18 10.76 -15.45
CA THR A 90 7.60 11.10 -16.83
C THR A 90 6.54 10.75 -17.85
N THR A 91 5.79 9.68 -17.60
CA THR A 91 4.67 9.23 -18.42
C THR A 91 3.44 9.09 -17.54
N GLN A 92 2.36 9.79 -17.91
CA GLN A 92 1.06 9.61 -17.27
C GLN A 92 0.40 8.36 -17.82
N ILE A 93 -0.14 7.52 -16.92
CA ILE A 93 -0.78 6.26 -17.27
C ILE A 93 -2.25 6.26 -16.87
N VAL A 94 -3.06 5.52 -17.61
CA VAL A 94 -4.36 5.07 -17.10
C VAL A 94 -4.17 3.75 -16.36
N PHE A 95 -5.00 3.52 -15.34
CA PHE A 95 -5.04 2.21 -14.72
C PHE A 95 -5.77 1.19 -15.59
N LEU A 96 -5.28 -0.03 -15.55
CA LEU A 96 -5.89 -1.21 -16.15
C LEU A 96 -6.84 -1.86 -15.14
N LEU A 97 -7.92 -2.47 -15.63
CA LEU A 97 -8.91 -3.10 -14.78
C LEU A 97 -8.39 -4.42 -14.19
N HIS A 98 -8.75 -4.69 -12.94
CA HIS A 98 -8.56 -6.01 -12.33
C HIS A 98 -9.85 -6.82 -12.44
N LYS A 99 -9.73 -8.15 -12.54
CA LYS A 99 -10.89 -9.05 -12.50
C LYS A 99 -11.25 -9.37 -11.06
N ASN A 100 -12.53 -9.63 -10.79
CA ASN A 100 -13.04 -10.12 -9.50
C ASN A 100 -12.74 -9.22 -8.29
N VAL A 101 -12.56 -7.91 -8.49
CA VAL A 101 -12.27 -6.96 -7.41
C VAL A 101 -13.27 -5.80 -7.48
N ASP A 102 -13.67 -5.30 -6.31
CA ASP A 102 -14.51 -4.12 -6.20
C ASP A 102 -13.73 -2.86 -6.64
N MET A 103 -14.06 -2.35 -7.83
CA MET A 103 -13.43 -1.16 -8.40
C MET A 103 -13.67 0.10 -7.57
N PHE A 104 -14.78 0.17 -6.83
CA PHE A 104 -15.05 1.30 -5.95
C PHE A 104 -14.09 1.30 -4.76
N ASP A 105 -13.77 0.14 -4.20
CA ASP A 105 -12.75 0.02 -3.16
C ASP A 105 -11.36 0.40 -3.70
N LEU A 106 -10.96 -0.10 -4.87
CA LEU A 106 -9.68 0.28 -5.48
C LEU A 106 -9.58 1.79 -5.75
N LEU A 107 -10.67 2.40 -6.20
CA LEU A 107 -10.75 3.84 -6.40
C LEU A 107 -10.62 4.62 -5.09
N GLN A 108 -11.23 4.13 -4.00
CA GLN A 108 -11.05 4.71 -2.66
C GLN A 108 -9.58 4.63 -2.22
N GLY A 109 -8.93 3.48 -2.40
CA GLY A 109 -7.51 3.29 -2.11
C GLY A 109 -6.63 4.30 -2.86
N ALA A 110 -6.82 4.41 -4.18
CA ALA A 110 -6.09 5.37 -5.01
C ALA A 110 -6.34 6.83 -4.60
N TYR A 111 -7.59 7.18 -4.30
CA TYR A 111 -7.95 8.52 -3.83
C TYR A 111 -7.27 8.89 -2.51
N PHE A 112 -7.30 8.00 -1.51
CA PHE A 112 -6.68 8.28 -0.21
C PHE A 112 -5.15 8.33 -0.32
N PHE A 113 -4.54 7.53 -1.19
CA PHE A 113 -3.11 7.65 -1.48
C PHE A 113 -2.78 9.00 -2.14
N HIS A 114 -3.59 9.46 -3.09
CA HIS A 114 -3.41 10.79 -3.68
C HIS A 114 -3.53 11.90 -2.63
N LYS A 115 -4.42 11.77 -1.63
CA LYS A 115 -4.46 12.69 -0.47
C LYS A 115 -3.15 12.67 0.32
N ALA A 116 -2.57 11.50 0.58
CA ALA A 116 -1.25 11.40 1.21
C ALA A 116 -0.15 12.12 0.39
N GLN A 117 -0.15 11.95 -0.94
CA GLN A 117 0.79 12.65 -1.82
C GLN A 117 0.63 14.18 -1.77
N GLN A 118 -0.62 14.69 -1.67
CA GLN A 118 -0.89 16.13 -1.56
C GLN A 118 -0.31 16.72 -0.26
N VAL A 119 -0.38 15.98 0.84
CA VAL A 119 0.23 16.37 2.12
C VAL A 119 1.76 16.33 2.02
N LYS A 120 2.33 15.28 1.43
CA LYS A 120 3.78 15.14 1.23
C LYS A 120 4.37 16.30 0.42
N LYS A 121 3.69 16.81 -0.61
CA LYS A 121 4.18 17.98 -1.39
C LYS A 121 4.44 19.23 -0.54
N GLN A 122 3.93 19.27 0.69
CA GLN A 122 4.10 20.39 1.60
C GLN A 122 5.25 20.18 2.61
N GLN A 123 5.76 18.96 2.77
CA GLN A 123 6.75 18.58 3.79
C GLN A 123 7.63 17.40 3.35
N ASP A 124 8.95 17.49 3.57
CA ASP A 124 9.89 16.43 3.15
C ASP A 124 9.89 15.19 4.07
N HIS A 125 9.42 15.34 5.31
CA HIS A 125 9.32 14.25 6.28
C HIS A 125 7.89 13.70 6.41
N PHE A 126 7.76 12.45 6.86
CA PHE A 126 6.46 11.83 7.10
C PHE A 126 5.67 12.56 8.21
N SER A 127 4.57 13.21 7.83
CA SER A 127 3.68 13.88 8.78
C SER A 127 2.63 12.90 9.34
N LEU A 128 2.07 13.22 10.51
CA LEU A 128 0.95 12.45 11.07
C LEU A 128 -0.27 12.42 10.13
N GLU A 129 -0.43 13.46 9.31
CA GLU A 129 -1.51 13.54 8.34
C GLU A 129 -1.25 12.66 7.11
N GLU A 130 -0.01 12.62 6.58
CA GLU A 130 0.37 11.67 5.52
C GLU A 130 0.13 10.23 6.00
N ILE A 131 0.60 9.88 7.21
CA ILE A 131 0.43 8.55 7.80
C ILE A 131 -1.05 8.18 7.94
N PHE A 132 -1.91 9.12 8.36
CA PHE A 132 -3.34 8.89 8.45
C PHE A 132 -3.94 8.50 7.09
N TRP A 133 -3.64 9.26 6.04
CA TRP A 133 -4.15 8.99 4.70
C TRP A 133 -3.59 7.70 4.11
N LEU A 134 -2.31 7.39 4.35
CA LEU A 134 -1.71 6.12 3.95
C LEU A 134 -2.43 4.95 4.61
N LYS A 135 -2.61 4.96 5.94
CA LYS A 135 -3.35 3.91 6.65
C LYS A 135 -4.78 3.75 6.13
N LYS A 136 -5.45 4.86 5.83
CA LYS A 136 -6.79 4.84 5.24
C LYS A 136 -6.80 4.24 3.83
N ALA A 137 -5.79 4.50 3.01
CA ALA A 137 -5.66 3.89 1.69
C ALA A 137 -5.35 2.39 1.76
N ILE A 138 -4.57 1.96 2.76
CA ILE A 138 -4.24 0.55 3.01
C ILE A 138 -5.50 -0.28 3.33
N THR A 139 -6.50 0.29 4.04
CA THR A 139 -7.77 -0.43 4.28
C THR A 139 -8.56 -0.74 3.01
N PHE A 140 -8.18 -0.13 1.88
CA PHE A 140 -8.73 -0.37 0.55
C PHE A 140 -7.68 -1.00 -0.40
N ASN A 141 -6.70 -1.72 0.16
CA ASN A 141 -5.67 -2.46 -0.56
C ASN A 141 -4.84 -1.60 -1.54
N SER A 142 -4.59 -0.32 -1.22
CA SER A 142 -3.70 0.50 -2.06
C SER A 142 -2.24 0.04 -1.96
N VAL A 143 -1.71 -0.55 -3.03
CA VAL A 143 -0.29 -0.95 -3.14
C VAL A 143 0.67 0.23 -2.97
N HIS A 144 0.35 1.38 -3.56
CA HIS A 144 1.17 2.59 -3.46
C HIS A 144 1.25 3.08 -2.01
N ALA A 145 0.14 2.98 -1.27
CA ALA A 145 0.10 3.35 0.13
C ALA A 145 0.89 2.37 1.01
N VAL A 146 0.77 1.06 0.77
CA VAL A 146 1.59 0.05 1.47
C VAL A 146 3.06 0.31 1.22
N GLN A 147 3.49 0.51 -0.03
CA GLN A 147 4.88 0.75 -0.36
C GLN A 147 5.43 2.00 0.35
N ARG A 148 4.70 3.12 0.29
CA ARG A 148 5.10 4.37 0.94
C ARG A 148 5.09 4.26 2.48
N TYR A 149 4.12 3.55 3.05
CA TYR A 149 4.04 3.35 4.49
C TYR A 149 5.11 2.40 5.01
N ASN A 150 5.44 1.32 4.28
CA ASN A 150 6.56 0.45 4.64
C ASN A 150 7.88 1.22 4.62
N HIS A 151 8.10 2.12 3.66
CA HIS A 151 9.26 3.01 3.67
C HIS A 151 9.30 3.91 4.93
N TYR A 152 8.15 4.40 5.40
CA TYR A 152 8.07 5.09 6.69
C TYR A 152 8.52 4.19 7.84
N LEU A 153 8.03 2.94 7.91
CA LEU A 153 8.39 1.98 8.95
C LEU A 153 9.91 1.72 8.96
N TYR A 154 10.51 1.48 7.80
CA TYR A 154 11.95 1.26 7.67
C TYR A 154 12.75 2.50 8.09
N SER A 155 12.37 3.68 7.61
CA SER A 155 13.03 4.93 8.02
C SER A 155 12.97 5.15 9.53
N LYS A 156 11.87 4.73 10.18
CA LYS A 156 11.69 4.86 11.63
C LYS A 156 12.64 3.93 12.38
N ILE A 157 12.88 2.73 11.86
CA ILE A 157 13.84 1.77 12.44
C ILE A 157 15.27 2.29 12.27
N GLU A 158 15.60 2.89 11.13
CA GLU A 158 16.96 3.35 10.83
C GLU A 158 17.34 4.65 11.54
N GLN A 159 16.40 5.59 11.66
CA GLN A 159 16.67 6.94 12.19
C GLN A 159 16.57 7.02 13.71
N PHE A 160 15.79 6.15 14.33
CA PHE A 160 15.54 6.18 15.77
C PHE A 160 16.15 4.96 16.45
N GLN A 161 16.79 5.17 17.61
CA GLN A 161 17.17 4.09 18.51
C GLN A 161 15.93 3.55 19.22
N LEU A 162 15.15 2.74 18.50
CA LEU A 162 13.98 2.05 19.02
C LEU A 162 14.37 0.80 19.79
N ASP A 163 13.50 0.36 20.69
CA ASP A 163 13.66 -0.94 21.33
C ASP A 163 13.46 -2.08 20.31
N SER A 164 14.19 -3.17 20.52
CA SER A 164 14.21 -4.34 19.62
C SER A 164 12.82 -4.95 19.41
N GLU A 165 12.01 -5.04 20.47
CA GLU A 165 10.64 -5.56 20.39
C GLU A 165 9.74 -4.68 19.51
N TYR A 166 9.91 -3.37 19.58
CA TYR A 166 9.17 -2.44 18.72
C TYR A 166 9.65 -2.51 17.27
N CYS A 167 10.95 -2.65 17.01
CA CYS A 167 11.46 -2.92 15.66
C CYS A 167 10.84 -4.18 15.05
N ASP A 168 10.80 -5.29 15.80
CA ASP A 168 10.17 -6.55 15.38
C ASP A 168 8.69 -6.34 14.99
N LYS A 169 7.94 -5.57 15.79
CA LYS A 169 6.53 -5.23 15.51
C LYS A 169 6.38 -4.45 14.20
N LEU A 170 7.21 -3.43 13.97
CA LEU A 170 7.15 -2.61 12.76
C LEU A 170 7.51 -3.42 11.51
N LEU A 171 8.51 -4.30 11.59
CA LEU A 171 8.90 -5.17 10.47
C LEU A 171 7.82 -6.22 10.15
N LYS A 172 7.18 -6.79 11.18
CA LYS A 172 6.02 -7.67 11.01
C LYS A 172 4.83 -6.94 10.40
N GLU A 173 4.58 -5.70 10.81
CA GLU A 173 3.55 -4.85 10.18
C GLU A 173 3.84 -4.66 8.69
N ALA A 174 5.09 -4.38 8.31
CA ALA A 174 5.48 -4.24 6.90
C ALA A 174 5.23 -5.53 6.08
N ILE A 175 5.56 -6.69 6.65
CA ILE A 175 5.32 -8.01 6.05
C ILE A 175 3.82 -8.27 5.87
N GLU A 176 3.00 -8.03 6.89
CA GLU A 176 1.55 -8.26 6.83
C GLU A 176 0.86 -7.33 5.82
N ASN A 177 1.31 -6.07 5.72
CA ASN A 177 0.82 -5.14 4.70
C ASN A 177 1.08 -5.66 3.27
N CYS A 178 2.23 -6.30 3.02
CA CYS A 178 2.52 -6.89 1.72
C CYS A 178 1.68 -8.15 1.47
N LYS A 179 1.50 -9.00 2.49
CA LYS A 179 0.70 -10.23 2.39
C LYS A 179 -0.75 -9.97 2.00
N SER A 180 -1.35 -8.89 2.51
CA SER A 180 -2.74 -8.54 2.18
C SER A 180 -2.94 -8.16 0.70
N LEU A 181 -1.86 -7.94 -0.05
CA LEU A 181 -1.90 -7.52 -1.45
C LEU A 181 -1.64 -8.65 -2.45
N LEU A 182 -1.22 -9.83 -1.98
CA LEU A 182 -0.71 -10.90 -2.86
C LEU A 182 -1.72 -11.35 -3.91
N GLU A 183 -2.99 -11.53 -3.53
CA GLU A 183 -4.04 -11.97 -4.45
C GLU A 183 -4.32 -10.94 -5.55
N LEU A 184 -4.26 -9.65 -5.21
CA LEU A 184 -4.61 -8.56 -6.12
C LEU A 184 -3.43 -8.15 -7.03
N TYR A 185 -2.23 -8.09 -6.47
CA TYR A 185 -1.07 -7.52 -7.14
C TYR A 185 0.00 -8.52 -7.56
N GLY A 186 -0.16 -9.80 -7.20
CA GLY A 186 0.67 -10.91 -7.66
C GLY A 186 2.16 -10.59 -7.53
N SER A 187 2.89 -10.68 -8.64
CA SER A 187 4.35 -10.52 -8.67
C SER A 187 4.85 -9.21 -8.07
N TYR A 188 4.13 -8.11 -8.24
CA TYR A 188 4.54 -6.82 -7.66
C TYR A 188 4.53 -6.88 -6.13
N ALA A 189 3.47 -7.43 -5.55
CA ALA A 189 3.37 -7.57 -4.09
C ALA A 189 4.32 -8.64 -3.54
N TYR A 190 4.61 -9.71 -4.29
CA TYR A 190 5.61 -10.71 -3.89
C TYR A 190 7.03 -10.14 -3.87
N MET A 191 7.38 -9.24 -4.80
CA MET A 191 8.68 -8.54 -4.76
C MET A 191 8.77 -7.58 -3.57
N MET A 192 7.70 -6.83 -3.26
CA MET A 192 7.63 -6.03 -2.04
C MET A 192 7.73 -6.88 -0.77
N LEU A 193 7.14 -8.08 -0.78
CA LEU A 193 7.23 -9.02 0.34
C LEU A 193 8.64 -9.57 0.52
N ALA A 194 9.35 -9.86 -0.58
CA ALA A 194 10.74 -10.28 -0.54
C ALA A 194 11.63 -9.21 0.12
N GLU A 195 11.44 -7.94 -0.25
CA GLU A 195 12.13 -6.82 0.39
C GLU A 195 11.78 -6.70 1.88
N ALA A 196 10.50 -6.82 2.26
CA ALA A 196 10.09 -6.75 3.66
C ALA A 196 10.74 -7.85 4.52
N TYR A 197 10.82 -9.08 3.99
CA TYR A 197 11.55 -10.16 4.64
C TYR A 197 13.07 -9.91 4.70
N PHE A 198 13.65 -9.29 3.68
CA PHE A 198 15.06 -8.91 3.70
C PHE A 198 15.37 -7.86 4.77
N HIS A 199 14.52 -6.84 4.94
CA HIS A 199 14.64 -5.89 6.05
C HIS A 199 14.55 -6.60 7.41
N TYR A 200 13.64 -7.57 7.57
CA TYR A 200 13.57 -8.38 8.78
C TYR A 200 14.85 -9.16 9.02
N ALA A 201 15.40 -9.81 7.98
CA ALA A 201 16.63 -10.58 8.08
C ALA A 201 17.82 -9.71 8.53
N ASN A 202 17.95 -8.51 7.97
CA ASN A 202 18.99 -7.54 8.35
C ASN A 202 18.88 -7.11 9.81
N TRP A 203 17.67 -6.84 10.30
CA TRP A 203 17.45 -6.54 11.71
C TRP A 203 17.78 -7.75 12.59
N ALA A 204 17.30 -8.94 12.24
CA ALA A 204 17.52 -10.16 13.00
C ALA A 204 19.01 -10.51 13.14
N ILE A 205 19.86 -10.20 12.15
CA ILE A 205 21.32 -10.34 12.27
C ILE A 205 21.88 -9.45 13.37
N ARG A 206 21.44 -8.18 13.44
CA ARG A 206 21.94 -7.21 14.43
C ARG A 206 21.54 -7.58 15.86
N GLU A 207 20.49 -8.38 16.01
CA GLU A 207 20.00 -8.93 17.27
C GLU A 207 20.55 -10.34 17.57
N ASP A 208 21.55 -10.81 16.83
CA ASP A 208 22.12 -12.17 16.91
C ASP A 208 21.07 -13.30 16.78
N ASN A 209 19.92 -13.01 16.15
CA ASN A 209 18.84 -13.96 15.92
C ASN A 209 19.03 -14.71 14.59
N LEU A 210 20.05 -15.58 14.55
CA LEU A 210 20.41 -16.35 13.35
C LEU A 210 19.26 -17.20 12.79
N LYS A 211 18.38 -17.73 13.66
CA LYS A 211 17.19 -18.48 13.23
C LYS A 211 16.21 -17.58 12.49
N GLY A 212 15.96 -16.38 13.03
CA GLY A 212 15.12 -15.36 12.40
C GLY A 212 15.67 -14.90 11.06
N THR A 213 17.00 -14.69 10.98
CA THR A 213 17.69 -14.36 9.73
C THR A 213 17.47 -15.42 8.66
N SER A 214 17.79 -16.69 8.94
CA SER A 214 17.66 -17.78 7.97
C SER A 214 16.20 -17.93 7.50
N ALA A 215 15.26 -17.98 8.44
CA ALA A 215 13.85 -18.14 8.12
C ALA A 215 13.30 -17.00 7.25
N SER A 216 13.77 -15.77 7.48
CA SER A 216 13.33 -14.59 6.74
C SER A 216 13.94 -14.56 5.34
N ILE A 217 15.22 -14.88 5.17
CA ILE A 217 15.81 -14.98 3.82
C ILE A 217 15.17 -16.11 3.01
N ASP A 218 14.93 -17.27 3.62
CA ASP A 218 14.23 -18.36 2.92
C ASP A 218 12.82 -17.92 2.48
N ALA A 219 12.14 -17.10 3.29
CA ALA A 219 10.84 -16.52 2.94
C ALA A 219 10.95 -15.47 1.82
N ALA A 220 12.02 -14.66 1.83
CA ALA A 220 12.29 -13.70 0.76
C ALA A 220 12.55 -14.42 -0.58
N ILE A 221 13.39 -15.45 -0.58
CA ILE A 221 13.68 -16.29 -1.75
C ILE A 221 12.41 -16.95 -2.29
N ARG A 222 11.59 -17.55 -1.42
CA ARG A 222 10.29 -18.11 -1.82
C ARG A 222 9.35 -17.06 -2.42
N SER A 223 9.40 -15.83 -1.91
CA SER A 223 8.60 -14.73 -2.45
C SER A 223 9.07 -14.35 -3.86
N CYS A 224 10.39 -14.36 -4.13
CA CYS A 224 10.91 -14.20 -5.50
C CYS A 224 10.48 -15.34 -6.44
N ASP A 225 10.48 -16.60 -5.98
CA ASP A 225 9.98 -17.74 -6.78
C ASP A 225 8.49 -17.59 -7.12
N LEU A 226 7.68 -17.12 -6.17
CA LEU A 226 6.26 -16.83 -6.40
C LEU A 226 6.07 -15.62 -7.32
N ALA A 227 6.88 -14.57 -7.17
CA ALA A 227 6.87 -13.44 -8.09
C ALA A 227 7.18 -13.87 -9.53
N GLN A 228 8.11 -14.80 -9.72
CA GLN A 228 8.38 -15.38 -11.04
C GLN A 228 7.19 -16.19 -11.57
N THR A 229 6.54 -16.96 -10.70
CA THR A 229 5.40 -17.81 -11.06
C THR A 229 4.22 -17.00 -11.59
N TYR A 230 3.92 -15.85 -10.95
CA TYR A 230 2.77 -15.01 -11.30
C TYR A 230 3.08 -13.88 -12.32
N LEU A 231 4.30 -13.86 -12.87
CA LEU A 231 4.80 -12.71 -13.63
C LEU A 231 3.92 -12.40 -14.84
N ASP A 232 3.54 -13.42 -15.59
CA ASP A 232 2.77 -13.26 -16.82
C ASP A 232 1.31 -12.86 -16.53
N GLU A 233 0.69 -13.38 -15.47
CA GLU A 233 -0.68 -12.99 -15.09
C GLU A 233 -0.75 -11.60 -14.46
N SER A 234 0.34 -11.14 -13.84
CA SER A 234 0.36 -9.90 -13.05
C SER A 234 0.61 -8.63 -13.88
N GLN A 235 0.70 -8.70 -15.20
CA GLN A 235 1.12 -7.57 -16.04
C GLN A 235 0.28 -6.30 -15.85
N SER A 236 -1.05 -6.45 -15.71
CA SER A 236 -1.93 -5.30 -15.44
C SER A 236 -1.72 -4.72 -14.04
N SER A 237 -1.55 -5.59 -13.05
CA SER A 237 -1.27 -5.18 -11.66
C SER A 237 0.09 -4.51 -11.53
N ILE A 238 1.12 -5.03 -12.23
CA ILE A 238 2.46 -4.42 -12.30
C ILE A 238 2.35 -3.02 -12.90
N HIS A 239 1.74 -2.89 -14.08
CA HIS A 239 1.53 -1.58 -14.73
C HIS A 239 0.89 -0.56 -13.78
N ASN A 240 -0.18 -0.96 -13.09
CA ASN A 240 -0.88 -0.09 -12.13
C ASN A 240 -0.02 0.26 -10.92
N ALA A 241 0.59 -0.74 -10.28
CA ALA A 241 1.35 -0.59 -9.05
C ALA A 241 2.64 0.22 -9.27
N SER A 242 3.31 0.00 -10.40
CA SER A 242 4.55 0.68 -10.78
C SER A 242 4.33 2.05 -11.40
N LEU A 243 3.08 2.46 -11.63
CA LEU A 243 2.74 3.62 -12.46
C LEU A 243 3.42 3.57 -13.85
N GLY A 244 3.47 2.38 -14.47
CA GLY A 244 4.09 2.14 -15.77
C GLY A 244 5.61 1.92 -15.75
N LYS A 245 6.27 2.00 -14.58
CA LYS A 245 7.72 1.79 -14.45
C LYS A 245 8.20 0.33 -14.46
N GLY A 246 7.31 -0.66 -14.40
CA GLY A 246 7.73 -2.06 -14.32
C GLY A 246 8.04 -2.55 -12.91
N LEU A 247 8.50 -3.79 -12.82
CA LEU A 247 8.65 -4.50 -11.55
C LEU A 247 9.81 -3.97 -10.70
N GLU A 248 10.80 -3.32 -11.30
CA GLU A 248 11.89 -2.65 -10.60
C GLU A 248 11.41 -1.61 -9.58
N ALA A 249 10.25 -1.00 -9.81
CA ALA A 249 9.67 -0.02 -8.90
C ALA A 249 9.15 -0.66 -7.59
N SER A 250 9.05 -1.99 -7.50
CA SER A 250 8.54 -2.70 -6.33
C SER A 250 9.55 -2.83 -5.18
N ASN A 251 10.84 -2.59 -5.43
CA ASN A 251 11.91 -2.87 -4.48
C ASN A 251 13.04 -1.85 -4.56
N SER A 252 13.76 -1.64 -3.45
CA SER A 252 14.90 -0.70 -3.40
C SER A 252 16.15 -1.14 -4.14
N PHE A 253 16.21 -2.38 -4.62
CA PHE A 253 17.32 -2.87 -5.45
C PHE A 253 17.15 -2.53 -6.94
N GLU A 254 16.00 -1.98 -7.33
CA GLU A 254 15.66 -1.66 -8.72
C GLU A 254 15.74 -2.89 -9.64
N ILE A 255 15.42 -4.08 -9.11
CA ILE A 255 15.47 -5.33 -9.86
C ILE A 255 14.10 -5.62 -10.48
N SER A 256 14.07 -5.72 -11.82
CA SER A 256 12.88 -6.06 -12.59
C SER A 256 12.64 -7.56 -12.72
N GLU A 257 13.68 -8.40 -12.56
CA GLU A 257 13.61 -9.85 -12.76
C GLU A 257 13.60 -10.59 -11.40
N PRO A 258 12.53 -11.31 -11.04
CA PRO A 258 12.45 -11.99 -9.75
C PRO A 258 13.58 -12.99 -9.48
N LEU A 259 14.04 -13.72 -10.51
CA LEU A 259 15.16 -14.65 -10.38
C LEU A 259 16.51 -13.95 -10.12
N GLN A 260 16.68 -12.72 -10.60
CA GLN A 260 17.86 -11.92 -10.28
C GLN A 260 17.84 -11.48 -8.81
N ALA A 261 16.67 -11.06 -8.30
CA ALA A 261 16.49 -10.72 -6.89
C ALA A 261 16.73 -11.93 -5.98
N LYS A 262 16.24 -13.11 -6.37
CA LYS A 262 16.54 -14.38 -5.69
C LYS A 262 18.05 -14.63 -5.60
N THR A 263 18.75 -14.53 -6.74
CA THR A 263 20.21 -14.75 -6.79
C THR A 263 20.95 -13.78 -5.87
N LEU A 264 20.51 -12.52 -5.80
CA LEU A 264 21.07 -11.53 -4.87
C LEU A 264 20.91 -11.97 -3.41
N LEU A 265 19.73 -12.46 -3.03
CA LEU A 265 19.44 -12.92 -1.67
C LEU A 265 20.22 -14.18 -1.29
N GLU A 266 20.38 -15.12 -2.23
CA GLU A 266 21.20 -16.32 -2.05
C GLU A 266 22.67 -15.99 -1.84
N ASN A 267 23.21 -15.05 -2.64
CA ASN A 267 24.59 -14.58 -2.49
C ASN A 267 24.79 -13.88 -1.13
N TRP A 268 23.86 -13.01 -0.74
CA TRP A 268 23.90 -12.36 0.55
C TRP A 268 23.93 -13.36 1.70
N LEU A 269 23.12 -14.42 1.64
CA LEU A 269 23.10 -15.46 2.67
C LEU A 269 24.44 -16.18 2.80
N ASN A 270 25.05 -16.52 1.66
CA ASN A 270 26.37 -17.16 1.63
C ASN A 270 27.45 -16.26 2.24
N ASP A 271 27.45 -14.96 1.93
CA ASP A 271 28.41 -14.00 2.48
C ASP A 271 28.30 -13.87 4.02
N GLN A 272 27.08 -13.90 4.56
CA GLN A 272 26.86 -13.90 6.01
C GLN A 272 27.34 -15.20 6.67
N GLN A 273 27.15 -16.35 6.03
CA GLN A 273 27.61 -17.65 6.56
C GLN A 273 29.14 -17.75 6.58
N ILE A 274 29.82 -17.25 5.54
CA ILE A 274 31.30 -17.20 5.48
C ILE A 274 31.85 -16.28 6.59
N SER A 275 31.23 -15.11 6.79
CA SER A 275 31.65 -14.15 7.82
C SER A 275 31.50 -14.71 9.24
N ASN A 276 30.43 -15.47 9.51
CA ASN A 276 30.19 -16.11 10.80
C ASN A 276 31.08 -17.34 11.08
N GLN A 277 31.63 -17.98 10.05
CA GLN A 277 32.62 -19.05 10.22
C GLN A 277 34.04 -18.51 10.45
N GLY A 278 34.34 -17.31 9.96
CA GLY A 278 35.63 -16.63 10.14
C GLY A 278 35.87 -16.07 11.56
N SER A 279 34.80 -15.74 12.30
CA SER A 279 34.88 -15.23 13.68
C SER A 279 35.10 -16.31 14.75
N MET A 280 35.11 -17.60 14.37
CA MET A 280 35.41 -18.74 15.25
C MET A 280 36.89 -19.17 15.29
N LYS A 281 37.82 -18.32 14.84
CA LYS A 281 39.26 -18.59 15.01
C LYS A 281 39.98 -17.42 15.63
N LEU A 282 40.19 -17.52 16.94
CA LEU A 282 41.49 -17.33 17.57
C LEU A 282 41.47 -18.12 18.91
N PRO A 283 42.40 -19.07 19.13
CA PRO A 283 42.58 -19.73 20.42
C PRO A 283 43.09 -18.79 21.51
#